data_AF-A0A8T6YD64-F1
#
_entry.id   AF-A0A8T6YD64-F1
#
_cell.length_a   1.000
_cell.length_b   1.000
_cell.length_c   1.000
_cell.angle_alpha   90.00
_cell.angle_beta   90.00
_cell.angle_gamma   90.00
#
_symmetry.space_group_name_H-M   'P 1'
#
loop_
_entity.id
_entity.type
_entity.pdbx_description
1 polymer ?
#
loop_
_entity_poly.entity_id
_entity_poly.type
_entity_poly.pdbx_seq_one_letter_code
_entity_poly.pdbx_strand_id
1 'polypeptide(L)' 'MRDKTHTEHIERWAEFVKTHPRHVWIREVGPLIDAQIIMANAFYERLAKVKGGIEKIRKLRKLE' A
#
# COMPACT_ATOMS: atom_id res chain seq x y z
N MET A 1 6.91 -8.03 -18.07
CA MET A 1 7.67 -6.83 -18.49
C MET A 1 6.95 -5.63 -17.89
N ARG A 2 7.57 -4.87 -16.97
CA ARG A 2 6.90 -3.68 -16.41
C ARG A 2 6.80 -2.63 -17.51
N ASP A 3 5.61 -2.08 -17.72
CA ASP A 3 5.35 -1.07 -18.75
C ASP A 3 6.25 0.15 -18.51
N LYS A 4 6.82 0.74 -19.57
CA LYS A 4 7.78 1.85 -19.48
C LYS A 4 7.19 3.05 -18.74
N THR A 5 5.88 3.24 -18.90
CA THR A 5 5.06 4.26 -18.22
C THR A 5 5.13 4.16 -16.70
N HIS A 6 5.23 2.94 -16.17
CA HIS A 6 5.31 2.69 -14.73
C HIS A 6 6.66 3.11 -14.15
N THR A 7 7.75 2.80 -14.86
CA THR A 7 9.10 3.18 -14.43
C THR A 7 9.27 4.70 -14.47
N GLU A 8 8.82 5.36 -15.55
CA GLU A 8 8.88 6.82 -15.67
C GLU A 8 8.08 7.53 -14.57
N HIS A 9 6.92 7.01 -14.20
CA HIS A 9 6.14 7.53 -13.09
C HIS A 9 6.89 7.41 -11.75
N ILE A 10 7.56 6.28 -11.50
CA ILE A 10 8.37 6.09 -10.29
C ILE A 10 9.53 7.08 -10.26
N GLU A 11 10.24 7.26 -11.37
CA GLU A 11 11.37 8.18 -11.46
C GLU A 11 10.94 9.63 -11.22
N ARG A 12 9.85 10.07 -11.87
CA ARG A 12 9.27 11.42 -11.67
C ARG A 12 8.81 11.63 -10.24
N TRP A 13 8.17 10.62 -9.64
CA TRP A 13 7.74 10.69 -8.25
C TRP A 13 8.92 10.77 -7.29
N ALA A 14 9.97 9.97 -7.52
CA ALA A 14 11.19 10.00 -6.72
C ALA A 14 11.88 11.37 -6.79
N GLU A 15 11.93 11.97 -7.98
CA GLU A 15 12.49 13.32 -8.15
C GLU A 15 11.65 14.38 -7.44
N PHE A 16 10.33 14.30 -7.54
CA PHE A 16 9.41 15.21 -6.85
C PHE A 16 9.60 15.18 -5.33
N VAL A 17 9.68 13.98 -4.74
CA VAL A 17 9.90 13.80 -3.29
C VAL A 17 11.26 14.34 -2.83
N LYS A 18 12.31 14.20 -3.66
CA LYS A 18 13.66 14.72 -3.35
C LYS A 18 13.73 16.24 -3.38
N THR A 19 13.02 16.86 -4.31
CA THR A 19 13.12 18.31 -4.59
C THR A 19 12.11 19.14 -3.81
N HIS A 20 11.09 18.52 -3.19
CA HIS A 20 10.04 19.23 -2.46
C HIS A 20 10.04 18.90 -0.96
N PRO A 21 9.77 19.89 -0.08
CA PRO A 21 9.62 19.65 1.35
C PRO A 21 8.49 18.66 1.67
N ARG A 22 8.66 17.87 2.73
CA ARG A 22 7.71 16.82 3.15
C ARG A 22 6.25 17.28 3.23
N HIS A 23 6.00 18.47 3.78
CA HIS A 23 4.65 18.98 3.98
C HIS A 23 3.88 19.23 2.66
N VAL A 24 4.59 19.29 1.52
CA VAL A 24 4.01 19.43 0.18
C VAL A 24 3.57 18.05 -0.31
N TRP A 25 4.50 17.12 -0.48
CA TRP A 25 4.19 15.83 -1.11
C TRP A 25 3.39 14.88 -0.22
N ILE A 26 3.45 15.03 1.10
CA ILE A 26 2.68 14.17 2.02
C ILE A 26 1.16 14.38 1.86
N ARG A 27 0.72 15.59 1.48
CA ARG A 27 -0.70 15.89 1.25
C ARG A 27 -1.25 15.14 0.03
N GLU A 28 -0.44 14.99 -1.00
CA GLU A 28 -0.80 14.28 -2.23
C GLU A 28 -0.85 12.76 -2.00
N VAL A 29 0.04 12.23 -1.15
CA VAL A 29 0.18 10.79 -0.93
C VAL A 29 -0.68 10.26 0.21
N GLY A 30 -0.99 11.08 1.20
CA GLY A 30 -1.80 10.70 2.36
C GLY A 30 -3.08 9.96 1.98
N PRO A 31 -3.94 10.55 1.12
CA PRO A 31 -5.18 9.90 0.68
C PRO A 31 -4.96 8.56 -0.02
N LEU A 32 -3.88 8.43 -0.81
CA LEU A 32 -3.53 7.19 -1.47
C LEU A 32 -3.15 6.11 -0.45
N ILE A 33 -2.28 6.43 0.51
CA ILE A 33 -1.89 5.50 1.57
C ILE A 33 -3.11 5.09 2.41
N ASP A 34 -3.95 6.05 2.78
CA ASP A 34 -5.16 5.79 3.57
C ASP A 34 -6.10 4.82 2.83
N ALA A 35 -6.29 5.03 1.53
CA ALA A 35 -7.09 4.11 0.70
C ALA A 35 -6.49 2.69 0.67
N GLN A 36 -5.16 2.56 0.55
CA GLN A 36 -4.50 1.24 0.60
C GLN A 36 -4.68 0.55 1.96
N ILE A 37 -4.60 1.31 3.06
CA ILE A 37 -4.83 0.78 4.41
C ILE A 37 -6.28 0.29 4.56
N ILE A 38 -7.26 1.07 4.12
CA ILE A 38 -8.68 0.69 4.15
C ILE A 38 -8.90 -0.61 3.36
N MET A 39 -8.33 -0.71 2.14
CA MET A 39 -8.44 -1.92 1.33
C MET A 39 -7.78 -3.13 1.98
N ALA A 40 -6.62 -2.95 2.61
CA ALA A 40 -5.92 -4.02 3.33
C ALA A 40 -6.76 -4.52 4.52
N ASN A 41 -7.33 -3.61 5.31
CA ASN A 41 -8.22 -3.96 6.42
C ASN A 41 -9.44 -4.74 5.93
N ALA A 42 -10.12 -4.23 4.90
CA ALA A 42 -11.29 -4.89 4.32
C ALA A 42 -10.95 -6.28 3.76
N PHE A 43 -9.76 -6.46 3.18
CA PHE A 43 -9.27 -7.76 2.76
C PHE A 43 -9.13 -8.74 3.94
N TYR A 44 -8.48 -8.31 5.03
CA TYR A 44 -8.29 -9.16 6.21
C TYR A 44 -9.62 -9.50 6.90
N GLU A 45 -10.56 -8.55 6.97
CA GLU A 45 -11.90 -8.80 7.49
C GLU A 45 -12.68 -9.84 6.67
N ARG A 46 -12.57 -9.78 5.34
CA ARG A 46 -13.18 -10.79 4.46
C ARG A 46 -12.49 -12.14 4.63
N LEU A 47 -11.16 -12.16 4.70
CA LEU A 47 -10.39 -13.39 4.87
C LEU A 47 -10.75 -14.08 6.19
N ALA A 48 -10.92 -13.33 7.28
CA ALA A 48 -11.31 -13.85 8.58
C ALA A 48 -12.65 -14.62 8.59
N LYS A 49 -13.57 -14.30 7.67
CA LYS A 49 -14.90 -14.93 7.56
C LYS A 49 -14.89 -16.25 6.77
N VAL A 50 -13.80 -16.56 6.07
CA VAL A 50 -13.68 -17.77 5.26
C VAL A 50 -13.10 -18.91 6.11
N LYS A 51 -13.54 -20.14 5.88
CA LYS A 51 -12.99 -21.34 6.55
C LYS A 51 -11.47 -21.42 6.37
N GLY A 52 -10.72 -21.54 7.46
CA GLY A 52 -9.24 -21.57 7.43
C GLY A 52 -8.58 -20.18 7.30
N GLY A 53 -9.38 -19.11 7.25
CA GLY A 53 -8.90 -17.76 7.01
C GLY A 53 -8.14 -17.16 8.19
N ILE A 54 -8.59 -17.41 9.42
CA ILE A 54 -7.93 -16.94 10.64
C ILE A 54 -6.51 -17.55 10.77
N GLU A 55 -6.38 -18.84 10.49
CA GLU A 55 -5.10 -19.56 10.52
C GLU A 55 -4.15 -18.99 9.47
N LYS A 56 -4.66 -18.65 8.28
CA LYS A 56 -3.86 -17.99 7.24
C LYS A 56 -3.40 -16.59 7.66
N ILE A 57 -4.25 -15.83 8.35
CA ILE A 57 -3.89 -14.51 8.88
C ILE A 57 -2.77 -14.61 9.92
N ARG A 58 -2.84 -15.59 10.83
CA ARG A 58 -1.79 -15.82 11.85
C ARG A 58 -0.42 -16.09 11.22
N LYS A 59 -0.38 -16.97 10.21
CA LYS A 59 0.84 -17.26 9.44
C LYS A 59 1.39 -16.02 8.73
N LEU A 60 0.53 -15.23 8.07
CA LEU A 60 0.94 -14.01 7.37
C LEU A 60 1.52 -12.96 8.33
N ARG A 61 1.00 -12.88 9.55
CA ARG A 61 1.47 -11.95 10.58
C ARG A 61 2.66 -12.46 11.39
N LYS A 62 3.17 -13.67 11.12
CA LYS A 62 4.24 -14.33 11.89
C LYS A 62 3.93 -14.36 13.40
N LEU A 63 2.66 -14.59 13.73
CA LEU A 63 2.20 -14.72 15.11
C LEU A 63 2.31 -16.17 15.62
N GLU A 64 2.85 -17.06 14.79
CA GLU A 64 3.17 -18.47 15.02
C GLU A 64 4.56 -18.76 14.42
#